data_AF-A0A946E2M7-F1
#
_entry.id   AF-A0A946E2M7-F1
#
_cell.length_a   1.000
_cell.length_b   1.000
_cell.length_c   1.000
_cell.angle_alpha   90.00
_cell.angle_beta   90.00
_cell.angle_gamma   90.00
#
_symmetry.space_group_name_H-M   'P 1'
#
loop_
_entity.id
_entity.type
_entity.pdbx_description
1 polymer ?
#
loop_
_entity_poly.entity_id
_entity_poly.type
_entity_poly.pdbx_seq_one_letter_code
_entity_poly.pdbx_strand_id
1 'polypeptide(L)'
;MTIEDVLDLKAYMDTLPAIGGVAPSHDLLAPLRLRRGIGLWKLAFMDDAPFVPPLGADEQIARGAYLVNGPGHCGECHTPRNLFGAPDQERAFSGGPAPEGAKNVPNITPSEDGIGGWSERDITAALRTGLLPGFETFGGLMVPVQENMAALTDADREAIAAYLLSLPPKPSWWKQ
;
A
#
# COMPACT_ATOMS: atom_id res chain seq x y z
N MET A 1 6.19 -5.29 8.94
CA MET A 1 6.72 -4.42 10.01
C MET A 1 7.38 -5.29 11.07
N THR A 2 8.44 -4.82 11.71
CA THR A 2 9.06 -5.56 12.82
C THR A 2 8.22 -5.42 14.08
N ILE A 3 8.48 -6.24 15.11
CA ILE A 3 7.81 -6.11 16.41
C ILE A 3 8.19 -4.76 17.07
N GLU A 4 9.43 -4.31 16.90
CA GLU A 4 9.92 -3.04 17.42
C GLU A 4 9.10 -1.87 16.87
N ASP A 5 8.89 -1.82 15.55
CA ASP A 5 8.06 -0.78 14.92
C ASP A 5 6.63 -0.72 15.49
N VAL A 6 6.05 -1.89 15.81
CA VAL A 6 4.71 -1.98 16.41
C VAL A 6 4.71 -1.44 17.85
N LEU A 7 5.76 -1.73 18.62
CA LEU A 7 5.92 -1.23 19.98
C LEU A 7 6.15 0.28 19.99
N ASP A 8 6.96 0.80 19.07
CA ASP A 8 7.21 2.24 18.93
C ASP A 8 5.95 2.99 18.49
N LEU A 9 5.20 2.44 17.53
CA LEU A 9 3.91 2.99 17.13
C LEU A 9 2.94 3.02 18.31
N LYS A 10 2.88 1.93 19.10
CA LYS A 10 2.04 1.87 20.30
C LYS A 10 2.47 2.93 21.33
N ALA A 11 3.77 3.06 21.59
CA ALA A 11 4.30 4.05 22.51
C ALA A 11 3.96 5.48 22.05
N TYR A 12 4.10 5.77 20.75
CA TYR A 12 3.71 7.05 20.17
C TYR A 12 2.21 7.32 20.30
N MET A 13 1.35 6.36 19.96
CA MET A 13 -0.10 6.51 20.09
C MET A 13 -0.52 6.78 21.54
N ASP A 14 0.17 6.19 22.52
CA ASP A 14 -0.09 6.45 23.95
C ASP A 14 0.25 7.89 24.38
N THR A 15 1.06 8.62 23.60
CA THR A 15 1.34 10.04 23.85
C THR A 15 0.27 10.99 23.31
N LEU A 16 -0.62 10.51 22.42
CA LEU A 16 -1.64 11.34 21.80
C LEU A 16 -2.79 11.61 22.78
N PRO A 17 -3.40 12.82 22.74
CA PRO A 17 -4.54 13.12 23.59
C PRO A 17 -5.73 12.21 23.23
N ALA A 18 -6.40 11.68 24.26
CA ALA A 18 -7.62 10.91 24.05
C ALA A 18 -8.69 11.80 23.39
N ILE A 19 -9.24 11.35 22.27
CA ILE A 19 -10.43 11.97 21.67
C ILE A 19 -11.68 11.48 22.41
N GLY A 20 -12.55 12.41 22.80
CA GLY A 20 -13.83 12.07 23.43
C GLY A 20 -14.80 11.49 22.41
N GLY A 21 -15.52 10.43 22.78
CA GLY A 21 -16.56 9.82 21.94
C GLY A 21 -16.89 8.40 22.37
N VAL A 22 -18.06 7.92 21.97
CA VAL A 22 -18.40 6.49 22.05
C VAL A 22 -18.22 5.93 20.65
N ALA A 23 -17.38 4.90 20.51
CA ALA A 23 -17.24 4.19 19.24
C ALA A 23 -18.64 3.70 18.78
N PRO A 24 -19.01 3.88 17.50
CA PRO A 24 -20.29 3.40 16.99
C PRO A 24 -20.51 1.91 17.29
N SER A 25 -21.78 1.48 17.39
CA SER A 25 -22.08 0.05 17.47
C SER A 25 -21.53 -0.67 16.24
N HIS A 26 -21.02 -1.89 16.43
CA HIS A 26 -20.53 -2.72 15.34
C HIS A 26 -21.69 -3.42 14.61
N ASP A 27 -22.57 -2.65 13.97
CA ASP A 27 -23.69 -3.19 13.19
C ASP A 27 -23.22 -3.70 11.82
N LEU A 28 -22.47 -4.79 11.85
CA LEU A 28 -22.15 -5.54 10.64
C LEU A 28 -23.42 -6.21 10.09
N LEU A 29 -23.51 -6.44 8.78
CA LEU A 29 -24.59 -7.24 8.22
C LEU A 29 -24.46 -8.71 8.65
N ALA A 30 -25.56 -9.44 8.87
CA ALA A 30 -25.50 -10.90 8.95
C ALA A 30 -25.25 -11.42 7.52
N PRO A 31 -24.10 -12.06 7.21
CA PRO A 31 -23.34 -13.01 8.03
C PRO A 31 -21.99 -12.52 8.61
N LEU A 32 -21.55 -11.29 8.33
CA LEU A 32 -20.27 -10.73 8.84
C LEU A 32 -20.23 -10.62 10.37
N ARG A 33 -21.39 -10.64 11.04
CA ARG A 33 -21.50 -10.79 12.52
C ARG A 33 -20.93 -12.11 13.05
N LEU A 34 -20.92 -13.17 12.24
CA LEU A 34 -20.39 -14.48 12.63
C LEU A 34 -18.87 -14.48 12.52
N ARG A 35 -18.19 -14.17 13.63
CA ARG A 35 -16.71 -14.17 13.70
C ARG A 35 -16.05 -15.48 13.21
N ARG A 36 -16.75 -16.61 13.24
CA ARG A 36 -16.25 -17.89 12.69
C ARG A 36 -15.98 -17.80 11.18
N GLY A 37 -16.77 -17.01 10.44
CA GLY A 37 -16.53 -16.75 9.02
C GLY A 37 -15.18 -16.06 8.77
N ILE A 38 -14.79 -15.12 9.64
CA ILE A 38 -13.46 -14.49 9.59
C ILE A 38 -12.36 -15.52 9.85
N GLY A 39 -12.56 -16.46 10.77
CA GLY A 39 -11.58 -17.53 11.03
C GLY A 39 -11.34 -18.41 9.80
N LEU A 40 -12.40 -18.81 9.10
CA LEU A 40 -12.29 -19.58 7.86
C LEU A 40 -11.66 -18.77 6.73
N TRP A 41 -12.01 -17.49 6.61
CA TRP A 41 -11.40 -16.58 5.64
C TRP A 41 -9.90 -16.42 5.87
N LYS A 42 -9.47 -16.26 7.14
CA LYS A 42 -8.05 -16.18 7.50
C LYS A 42 -7.31 -17.45 7.13
N LEU A 43 -7.88 -18.61 7.42
CA LEU A 43 -7.32 -19.91 7.03
C LEU A 43 -7.12 -20.05 5.52
N ALA A 44 -7.98 -19.42 4.72
CA ALA A 44 -7.93 -19.50 3.25
C ALA A 44 -7.03 -18.43 2.60
N PHE A 45 -6.92 -17.23 3.20
CA PHE A 45 -6.37 -16.05 2.52
C PHE A 45 -5.36 -15.22 3.34
N MET A 46 -5.14 -15.52 4.62
CA MET A 46 -4.18 -14.81 5.45
C MET A 46 -2.86 -15.58 5.50
N ASP A 47 -1.79 -14.94 5.05
CA ASP A 47 -0.43 -15.34 5.36
C ASP A 47 0.04 -14.57 6.59
N ASP A 48 0.39 -15.28 7.65
CA ASP A 48 0.90 -14.71 8.90
C ASP A 48 2.44 -14.70 8.97
N ALA A 49 3.11 -15.14 7.90
CA ALA A 49 4.55 -15.04 7.81
C ALA A 49 4.99 -13.56 7.81
N PRO A 50 6.05 -13.22 8.57
CA PRO A 50 6.62 -11.89 8.48
C PRO A 50 7.15 -11.64 7.07
N PHE A 51 7.01 -10.40 6.60
CA PHE A 51 7.60 -9.99 5.32
C PHE A 51 9.12 -10.23 5.33
N VAL A 52 9.62 -10.90 4.30
CA VAL A 52 11.04 -11.11 4.04
C VAL A 52 11.37 -10.49 2.68
N PRO A 53 12.37 -9.60 2.59
CA PRO A 53 12.78 -9.02 1.32
C PRO A 53 13.28 -10.11 0.36
N PRO A 54 13.22 -9.87 -0.97
CA PRO A 54 13.68 -10.85 -1.95
C PRO A 54 15.13 -11.30 -1.69
N LEU A 55 15.39 -12.60 -1.80
CA LEU A 55 16.72 -13.16 -1.58
C LEU A 55 17.72 -12.55 -2.57
N GLY A 56 18.82 -11.99 -2.03
CA GLY A 56 19.86 -11.35 -2.84
C GLY A 56 19.52 -9.94 -3.32
N ALA A 57 18.41 -9.34 -2.86
CA ALA A 57 18.17 -7.91 -3.04
C ALA A 57 19.29 -7.09 -2.37
N ASP A 58 19.69 -6.00 -3.01
CA ASP A 58 20.51 -5.00 -2.34
C ASP A 58 19.75 -4.35 -1.19
N GLU A 59 20.48 -3.65 -0.31
CA GLU A 59 19.93 -3.04 0.90
C GLU A 59 18.86 -1.98 0.60
N GLN A 60 19.00 -1.24 -0.50
CA GLN A 60 18.05 -0.20 -0.91
C GLN A 60 16.71 -0.82 -1.34
N ILE A 61 16.75 -1.87 -2.17
CA ILE A 61 15.55 -2.62 -2.57
C ILE A 61 14.92 -3.30 -1.36
N ALA A 62 15.71 -3.90 -0.47
CA ALA A 62 15.19 -4.53 0.75
C ALA A 62 14.46 -3.51 1.66
N ARG A 63 15.04 -2.32 1.83
CA ARG A 63 14.42 -1.20 2.56
C ARG A 63 13.13 -0.73 1.89
N GLY A 64 13.14 -0.56 0.57
CA GLY A 64 11.97 -0.17 -0.21
C GLY A 64 10.84 -1.19 -0.11
N ALA A 65 11.17 -2.47 -0.22
CA ALA A 65 10.21 -3.56 -0.09
C ALA A 65 9.56 -3.58 1.30
N TYR A 66 10.35 -3.34 2.35
CA TYR A 66 9.84 -3.19 3.72
C TYR A 66 8.85 -2.02 3.84
N LEU A 67 9.20 -0.84 3.30
CA LEU A 67 8.35 0.35 3.37
C LEU A 67 7.06 0.18 2.58
N VAL A 68 7.14 -0.34 1.34
CA VAL A 68 5.98 -0.49 0.44
C VAL A 68 5.01 -1.57 0.90
N ASN A 69 5.51 -2.72 1.34
CA ASN A 69 4.64 -3.83 1.77
C ASN A 69 4.24 -3.77 3.25
N GLY A 70 5.02 -3.09 4.08
CA GLY A 70 4.80 -2.98 5.52
C GLY A 70 4.10 -1.67 5.91
N PRO A 71 4.81 -0.68 6.49
CA PRO A 71 4.19 0.55 7.00
C PRO A 71 3.42 1.37 5.96
N GLY A 72 3.86 1.37 4.70
CA GLY A 72 3.23 2.11 3.61
C GLY A 72 2.06 1.37 2.95
N HIS A 73 1.93 0.06 3.18
CA HIS A 73 0.81 -0.80 2.77
C HIS A 73 0.25 -0.48 1.37
N CYS A 74 1.13 -0.21 0.40
CA CYS A 74 0.72 0.33 -0.91
C CYS A 74 -0.13 -0.67 -1.68
N GLY A 75 0.13 -1.97 -1.47
CA GLY A 75 -0.63 -3.06 -2.06
C GLY A 75 -2.11 -3.09 -1.63
N GLU A 76 -2.49 -2.41 -0.54
CA GLU A 76 -3.88 -2.43 -0.09
C GLU A 76 -4.83 -1.67 -1.03
N CYS A 77 -4.35 -0.60 -1.65
CA CYS A 77 -5.11 0.14 -2.67
C CYS A 77 -4.71 -0.30 -4.09
N HIS A 78 -3.42 -0.58 -4.32
CA HIS A 78 -2.89 -0.84 -5.66
C HIS A 78 -2.98 -2.32 -6.08
N THR A 79 -3.67 -3.18 -5.35
CA THR A 79 -3.89 -4.59 -5.73
C THR A 79 -5.39 -4.87 -5.78
N PRO A 80 -5.91 -5.49 -6.85
CA PRO A 80 -7.33 -5.79 -6.92
C PRO A 80 -7.70 -6.85 -5.89
N ARG A 81 -9.01 -6.97 -5.59
CA ARG A 81 -9.54 -7.99 -4.70
C ARG A 81 -10.25 -9.08 -5.50
N ASN A 82 -10.15 -10.32 -5.04
CA ASN A 82 -10.94 -11.44 -5.57
C ASN A 82 -12.40 -11.37 -5.07
N LEU A 83 -13.24 -12.31 -5.52
CA LEU A 83 -14.67 -12.37 -5.14
C LEU A 83 -14.91 -12.50 -3.63
N PHE A 84 -13.92 -12.96 -2.87
CA PHE A 84 -13.99 -13.10 -1.41
C PHE A 84 -13.37 -11.90 -0.66
N GLY A 85 -13.03 -10.82 -1.38
CA GLY A 85 -12.45 -9.61 -0.81
C GLY A 85 -10.97 -9.74 -0.41
N ALA A 86 -10.30 -10.84 -0.74
CA ALA A 86 -8.87 -11.02 -0.47
C ALA A 86 -8.01 -10.38 -1.58
N PRO A 87 -6.83 -9.84 -1.25
CA PRO A 87 -5.87 -9.35 -2.24
C PRO A 87 -5.52 -10.43 -3.26
N ASP A 88 -5.59 -10.08 -4.55
CA ASP A 88 -5.14 -10.95 -5.63
C ASP A 88 -3.64 -10.76 -5.87
N GLN A 89 -2.83 -11.64 -5.26
CA GLN A 89 -1.37 -11.55 -5.33
C GLN A 89 -0.81 -11.79 -6.74
N GLU A 90 -1.54 -12.50 -7.62
CA GLU A 90 -1.11 -12.66 -9.02
C GLU A 90 -1.12 -11.32 -9.77
N ARG A 91 -1.96 -10.39 -9.30
CA ARG A 91 -2.15 -9.04 -9.84
C ARG A 91 -1.69 -7.94 -8.87
N ALA A 92 -0.79 -8.28 -7.93
CA ALA A 92 -0.20 -7.33 -6.98
C ALA A 92 0.29 -6.05 -7.69
N PHE A 93 -0.05 -4.90 -7.13
CA PHE A 93 0.36 -3.56 -7.60
C PHE A 93 -0.19 -3.11 -8.97
N SER A 94 -1.01 -3.91 -9.64
CA SER A 94 -1.60 -3.60 -10.96
C SER A 94 -2.79 -2.62 -10.93
N GLY A 95 -3.03 -1.99 -9.78
CA GLY A 95 -4.16 -1.09 -9.52
C GLY A 95 -5.36 -1.82 -8.95
N GLY A 96 -6.49 -1.12 -8.83
CA GLY A 96 -7.73 -1.71 -8.31
C GLY A 96 -8.95 -0.82 -8.56
N PRO A 97 -10.16 -1.36 -8.39
CA PRO A 97 -11.35 -0.52 -8.34
C PRO A 97 -11.24 0.44 -7.14
N ALA A 98 -11.52 1.72 -7.34
CA ALA A 98 -11.50 2.65 -6.22
C ALA A 98 -12.72 2.45 -5.32
N PRO A 99 -12.53 2.46 -3.99
CA PRO A 99 -13.63 2.31 -3.03
C PRO A 99 -14.72 3.39 -3.19
N GLU A 100 -14.33 4.58 -3.65
CA GLU A 100 -15.19 5.78 -3.71
C GLU A 100 -15.72 6.08 -5.13
N GLY A 101 -15.48 5.19 -6.10
CA GLY A 101 -16.20 5.17 -7.39
C GLY A 101 -15.85 6.25 -8.43
N ALA A 102 -14.98 7.22 -8.15
CA ALA A 102 -14.70 8.30 -9.12
C ALA A 102 -13.63 7.96 -10.18
N LYS A 103 -12.54 7.28 -9.82
CA LYS A 103 -11.44 6.86 -10.72
C LYS A 103 -10.73 5.64 -10.14
N ASN A 104 -10.35 4.66 -10.97
CA ASN A 104 -9.61 3.48 -10.51
C ASN A 104 -8.28 3.87 -9.81
N VAL A 105 -7.86 3.04 -8.86
CA VAL A 105 -6.51 3.12 -8.31
C VAL A 105 -5.51 2.68 -9.39
N PRO A 106 -4.48 3.49 -9.71
CA PRO A 106 -3.62 3.24 -10.86
C PRO A 106 -2.67 2.06 -10.63
N ASN A 107 -2.14 1.52 -11.73
CA ASN A 107 -1.08 0.53 -11.73
C ASN A 107 0.26 1.19 -11.36
N ILE A 108 0.98 0.63 -10.38
CA ILE A 108 2.29 1.13 -9.93
C ILE A 108 3.43 0.12 -10.17
N THR A 109 3.21 -0.87 -11.04
CA THR A 109 4.29 -1.71 -11.60
C THR A 109 4.97 -0.98 -12.77
N PRO A 110 6.21 -1.36 -13.14
CA PRO A 110 6.93 -0.74 -14.25
C PRO A 110 6.42 -1.20 -15.64
N SER A 111 5.11 -1.33 -15.80
CA SER A 111 4.46 -1.58 -17.10
C SER A 111 4.26 -0.28 -17.89
N GLU A 112 4.04 -0.41 -19.20
CA GLU A 112 3.76 0.74 -20.10
C GLU A 112 2.54 1.55 -19.65
N ASP A 113 1.53 0.89 -19.10
CA ASP A 113 0.31 1.50 -18.59
C ASP A 113 0.32 1.76 -17.07
N GLY A 114 1.49 1.58 -16.44
CA GLY A 114 1.77 1.92 -15.05
C GLY A 114 2.87 2.98 -14.96
N ILE A 115 3.90 2.72 -14.14
CA ILE A 115 5.02 3.64 -13.93
C ILE A 115 6.24 3.31 -14.81
N GLY A 116 6.11 2.49 -15.85
CA GLY A 116 7.25 2.06 -16.69
C GLY A 116 7.96 3.19 -17.43
N GLY A 117 7.29 4.34 -17.62
CA GLY A 117 7.90 5.55 -18.19
C GLY A 117 8.53 6.50 -17.15
N TRP A 118 8.43 6.21 -15.86
CA TRP A 118 8.90 7.09 -14.79
C TRP A 118 10.31 6.72 -14.38
N SER A 119 11.15 7.72 -14.13
CA SER A 119 12.44 7.52 -13.48
C SER A 119 12.30 7.42 -11.96
N GLU A 120 13.33 6.89 -11.29
CA GLU A 120 13.40 6.90 -9.82
C GLU A 120 13.24 8.32 -9.24
N ARG A 121 13.80 9.32 -9.94
CA ARG A 121 13.69 10.73 -9.57
C ARG A 121 12.26 11.23 -9.69
N ASP A 122 11.52 10.80 -10.70
CA ASP A 122 10.13 11.17 -10.88
C ASP A 122 9.26 10.65 -9.74
N ILE A 123 9.44 9.37 -9.37
CA ILE A 123 8.71 8.77 -8.25
C ILE A 123 9.07 9.49 -6.95
N THR A 124 10.37 9.70 -6.69
CA THR A 124 10.84 10.38 -5.47
C THR A 124 10.30 11.82 -5.38
N ALA A 125 10.33 12.57 -6.49
CA ALA A 125 9.79 13.92 -6.54
C ALA A 125 8.27 13.95 -6.35
N ALA A 126 7.54 13.00 -6.95
CA ALA A 126 6.10 12.88 -6.77
C ALA A 126 5.74 12.58 -5.32
N LEU A 127 6.41 11.63 -4.68
CA LEU A 127 6.19 11.31 -3.26
C LEU A 127 6.56 12.49 -2.34
N ARG A 128 7.58 13.27 -2.70
CA ARG A 128 8.00 14.44 -1.91
C ARG A 128 7.06 15.63 -2.05
N THR A 129 6.56 15.89 -3.26
CA THR A 129 5.90 17.17 -3.60
C THR A 129 4.45 17.05 -4.00
N GLY A 130 3.97 15.84 -4.31
CA GLY A 130 2.67 15.59 -4.89
C GLY A 130 2.56 15.86 -6.39
N LEU A 131 3.65 16.31 -7.04
CA LEU A 131 3.69 16.62 -8.47
C LEU A 131 4.07 15.39 -9.29
N LEU A 132 3.20 15.03 -10.22
CA LEU A 132 3.40 13.94 -11.18
C LEU A 132 4.25 14.42 -12.37
N PRO A 133 4.91 13.51 -13.11
CA PRO A 133 5.42 13.81 -14.44
C PRO A 133 4.32 14.42 -15.32
N GLY A 134 4.63 15.50 -16.04
CA GLY A 134 3.64 16.18 -16.89
C GLY A 134 2.80 17.25 -16.20
N PHE A 135 3.19 17.73 -15.01
CA PHE A 135 2.56 18.85 -14.27
C PHE A 135 1.17 18.56 -13.69
N GLU A 136 0.81 17.28 -13.57
CA GLU A 136 -0.37 16.86 -12.81
C GLU A 136 -0.04 16.73 -11.31
N THR A 137 -1.06 16.49 -10.48
CA THR A 137 -0.90 16.27 -9.02
C THR A 137 -1.64 15.02 -8.58
N PHE A 138 -1.20 14.39 -7.48
CA PHE A 138 -2.03 13.39 -6.81
C PHE A 138 -3.37 13.99 -6.39
N GLY A 139 -4.45 13.23 -6.59
CA GLY A 139 -5.80 13.62 -6.19
C GLY A 139 -6.47 12.57 -5.31
N GLY A 140 -7.60 12.94 -4.71
CA GLY A 140 -8.42 12.05 -3.89
C GLY A 140 -7.65 11.43 -2.73
N LEU A 141 -7.81 10.12 -2.54
CA LEU A 141 -7.23 9.37 -1.43
C LEU A 141 -5.69 9.35 -1.41
N MET A 142 -5.03 9.67 -2.53
CA MET A 142 -3.56 9.72 -2.57
C MET A 142 -2.96 10.97 -1.93
N VAL A 143 -3.75 12.03 -1.71
CA VAL A 143 -3.26 13.27 -1.08
C VAL A 143 -2.73 13.01 0.35
N PRO A 144 -3.51 12.46 1.30
CA PRO A 144 -3.00 12.19 2.65
C PRO A 144 -1.88 11.13 2.65
N VAL A 145 -1.89 10.18 1.72
CA VAL A 145 -0.79 9.22 1.57
C VAL A 145 0.49 9.97 1.21
N GLN A 146 0.44 10.86 0.22
CA GLN A 146 1.58 11.65 -0.20
C GLN A 146 2.09 12.58 0.90
N GLU A 147 1.22 13.23 1.68
CA GLU A 147 1.63 14.08 2.80
C GLU A 147 2.46 13.30 3.83
N ASN A 148 2.10 12.04 4.10
CA ASN A 148 2.91 11.15 4.95
C ASN A 148 4.22 10.76 4.27
N MET A 149 4.21 10.46 2.97
CA MET A 149 5.43 10.16 2.21
C MET A 149 6.39 11.35 2.15
N ALA A 150 5.88 12.58 2.16
CA ALA A 150 6.68 13.80 2.22
C ALA A 150 7.44 13.96 3.54
N ALA A 151 7.01 13.30 4.62
CA ALA A 151 7.70 13.32 5.91
C ALA A 151 8.88 12.33 6.01
N LEU A 152 9.02 11.40 5.05
CA LEU A 152 10.11 10.41 5.03
C LEU A 152 11.47 11.07 4.75
N THR A 153 12.56 10.32 4.95
CA THR A 153 13.88 10.75 4.48
C THR A 153 13.97 10.64 2.95
N ASP A 154 14.91 11.36 2.33
CA ASP A 154 15.17 11.21 0.89
C ASP A 154 15.55 9.76 0.55
N ALA A 155 16.41 9.14 1.36
CA ALA A 155 16.82 7.74 1.21
C ALA A 155 15.65 6.75 1.26
N ASP A 156 14.65 6.97 2.15
CA ASP A 156 13.47 6.10 2.21
C ASP A 156 12.58 6.24 0.96
N ARG A 157 12.44 7.47 0.42
CA ARG A 157 11.67 7.68 -0.82
C ARG A 157 12.38 7.08 -2.04
N GLU A 158 13.70 7.21 -2.10
CA GLU A 158 14.55 6.57 -3.12
C GLU A 158 14.45 5.04 -3.02
N ALA A 159 14.47 4.48 -1.80
CA ALA A 159 14.26 3.04 -1.59
C ALA A 159 12.89 2.57 -2.07
N ILE A 160 11.81 3.31 -1.76
CA ILE A 160 10.46 3.04 -2.28
C ILE A 160 10.47 3.04 -3.81
N ALA A 161 11.06 4.06 -4.43
CA ALA A 161 11.13 4.18 -5.89
C ALA A 161 11.90 3.02 -6.53
N ALA A 162 13.07 2.68 -6.00
CA ALA A 162 13.89 1.56 -6.45
C ALA A 162 13.13 0.22 -6.37
N TYR A 163 12.43 -0.02 -5.25
CA TYR A 163 11.63 -1.24 -5.10
C TYR A 163 10.47 -1.30 -6.09
N LEU A 164 9.70 -0.22 -6.26
CA LEU A 164 8.59 -0.19 -7.23
C LEU A 164 9.05 -0.45 -8.66
N LEU A 165 10.19 0.13 -9.06
CA LEU A 165 10.80 -0.11 -10.38
C LEU A 165 11.42 -1.51 -10.53
N SER A 166 11.71 -2.20 -9.42
CA SER A 166 12.18 -3.61 -9.44
C SER A 166 11.05 -4.63 -9.60
N LEU A 167 9.78 -4.22 -9.43
CA LEU A 167 8.65 -5.14 -9.52
C LEU A 167 8.50 -5.73 -10.93
N PRO A 168 8.00 -6.98 -11.07
CA PRO A 168 7.63 -7.50 -12.37
C PRO A 168 6.55 -6.62 -13.02
N PRO A 169 6.72 -6.19 -14.29
CA PRO A 169 5.71 -5.40 -14.97
C PRO A 169 4.45 -6.23 -15.18
N LYS A 170 3.29 -5.65 -14.84
CA LYS A 170 1.97 -6.28 -15.04
C LYS A 170 1.05 -5.30 -15.76
N PRO A 171 0.23 -5.74 -16.73
CA PRO A 171 -0.80 -4.87 -17.30
C PRO A 171 -1.80 -4.48 -16.21
N SER A 172 -2.45 -3.32 -16.35
CA SER A 172 -3.47 -2.88 -15.38
C SER A 172 -4.57 -3.92 -15.20
N TRP A 173 -5.12 -4.03 -13.99
CA TRP A 173 -6.03 -5.12 -13.61
C TRP A 173 -7.27 -5.29 -14.52
N TRP A 174 -7.73 -4.22 -15.19
CA TRP A 174 -8.89 -4.24 -16.10
C TRP A 174 -8.55 -4.68 -17.53
N LYS A 175 -7.27 -4.93 -17.84
CA LYS A 175 -6.80 -5.41 -19.16
C LYS A 175 -6.45 -6.91 -19.15
N GLN A 176 -6.67 -7.59 -18.03
CA GLN A 176 -6.41 -9.02 -17.82
C GLN A 176 -7.72 -9.78 -17.77
#